data_AF-G8SLG1-F1
#
_entry.id   AF-G8SLG1-F1
#
_cell.length_a   1.000
_cell.length_b   1.000
_cell.length_c   1.000
_cell.angle_alpha   90.00
_cell.angle_beta   90.00
_cell.angle_gamma   90.00
#
_symmetry.space_group_name_H-M   'P 1'
#
loop_
_entity.id
_entity.type
_entity.pdbx_description
1 polymer ?
#
loop_
_entity_poly.entity_id
_entity_poly.type
_entity_poly.pdbx_seq_one_letter_code
_entity_poly.pdbx_strand_id
1 'polypeptide(L)'
;MDDARIVFSRGGREFLHGRITVIGSVDHAQQTWLWSWANDSLPQAVLGDIAGVRDFGERHGFPLLVRPGFHAEQKPVAQAKTVAADVLDAEGLWFQPGDEIDLHFAIHGLRPV
;
A
#
# COMPACT_ATOMS: atom_id res chain seq x y z
N MET A 1 -10.85 4.16 -8.00
CA MET A 1 -9.84 3.17 -7.56
C MET A 1 -9.73 2.02 -8.56
N ASP A 2 -10.77 1.79 -9.35
CA ASP A 2 -10.91 0.62 -10.24
C ASP A 2 -9.82 0.46 -11.30
N ASP A 3 -9.14 1.54 -11.69
CA ASP A 3 -8.06 1.48 -12.69
C ASP A 3 -6.64 1.41 -12.09
N ALA A 4 -6.50 1.39 -10.76
CA ALA A 4 -5.22 1.33 -10.04
C ALA A 4 -4.15 2.30 -10.57
N ARG A 5 -4.56 3.52 -10.94
CA ARG A 5 -3.70 4.57 -11.53
C ARG A 5 -3.51 5.73 -10.56
N ILE A 6 -2.31 6.30 -10.56
CA ILE A 6 -2.01 7.59 -9.94
C ILE A 6 -1.59 8.60 -11.01
N VAL A 7 -2.04 9.84 -10.86
CA VAL A 7 -1.80 10.94 -11.78
C VAL A 7 -1.36 12.16 -11.00
N PHE A 8 -0.30 12.80 -11.47
CA PHE A 8 0.19 14.05 -10.91
C PHE A 8 -0.06 15.18 -11.89
N SER A 9 -0.66 16.25 -11.38
CA SER A 9 -1.04 17.42 -12.15
C SER A 9 -0.48 18.69 -11.53
N ARG A 10 -0.07 19.63 -12.37
CA ARG A 10 0.40 20.96 -11.95
C ARG A 10 -0.23 22.02 -12.83
N GLY A 11 -0.95 22.97 -12.23
CA GLY A 11 -1.69 24.00 -12.97
C GLY A 11 -2.76 23.40 -13.91
N GLY A 12 -3.43 22.32 -13.50
CA GLY A 12 -4.45 21.63 -14.30
C GLY A 12 -3.93 20.73 -15.42
N ARG A 13 -2.61 20.65 -15.63
CA ARG A 13 -1.99 19.77 -16.63
C ARG A 13 -1.37 18.54 -15.97
N GLU A 14 -1.75 17.36 -16.43
CA GLU A 14 -1.08 16.10 -16.08
C GLU A 14 0.36 16.12 -16.59
N PHE A 15 1.32 15.70 -15.76
CA PHE A 15 2.73 15.64 -16.16
C PHE A 15 3.42 14.32 -15.79
N LEU A 16 2.79 13.50 -14.94
CA LEU A 16 3.31 12.20 -14.54
C LEU A 16 2.14 11.26 -14.26
N HIS A 17 2.27 10.00 -14.65
CA HIS A 17 1.34 8.95 -14.29
C HIS A 17 2.08 7.69 -13.85
N GLY A 18 1.39 6.83 -13.12
CA GLY A 18 1.89 5.52 -12.72
C GLY A 18 0.76 4.60 -12.29
N ARG A 19 1.13 3.43 -11.79
CA ARG A 19 0.20 2.48 -11.16
C ARG A 19 0.39 2.49 -9.65
N ILE A 20 -0.66 2.12 -8.94
CA ILE A 20 -0.64 1.94 -7.50
C ILE A 20 -0.99 0.52 -7.10
N THR A 21 -0.38 0.08 -6.00
CA THR A 21 -0.78 -1.11 -5.26
C THR A 21 -1.11 -0.67 -3.84
N VAL A 22 -2.31 -0.98 -3.33
CA VAL A 22 -2.62 -0.73 -1.93
C VAL A 22 -1.79 -1.69 -1.09
N ILE A 23 -1.06 -1.17 -0.13
CA ILE A 23 -0.27 -1.96 0.82
C ILE A 23 -1.16 -2.35 2.01
N GLY A 24 -1.89 -1.39 2.54
CA GLY A 24 -2.77 -1.59 3.68
C GLY A 24 -3.39 -0.28 4.13
N SER A 25 -4.16 -0.38 5.20
CA SER A 25 -4.92 0.74 5.77
C SER A 25 -4.69 0.87 7.26
N VAL A 26 -4.70 2.10 7.77
CA VAL A 26 -4.74 2.37 9.20
C VAL A 26 -6.13 2.86 9.58
N ASP A 27 -6.84 2.11 10.43
CA ASP A 27 -8.07 2.54 11.07
C ASP A 27 -7.73 3.35 12.33
N HIS A 28 -8.17 4.62 12.38
CA HIS A 28 -7.88 5.53 13.48
C HIS A 28 -8.67 5.22 14.75
N ALA A 29 -9.91 4.74 14.60
CA ALA A 29 -10.78 4.42 15.73
C ALA A 29 -10.29 3.18 16.48
N GLN A 30 -9.83 2.17 15.73
CA GLN A 30 -9.29 0.92 16.28
C GLN A 30 -7.79 0.99 16.54
N GLN A 31 -7.10 1.99 15.97
CA GLN A 31 -5.64 2.08 15.94
C GLN A 31 -5.00 0.79 15.41
N THR A 32 -5.53 0.29 14.29
CA THR A 32 -5.06 -0.96 13.68
C THR A 32 -4.62 -0.77 12.26
N TRP A 33 -3.60 -1.53 11.87
CA TRP A 33 -3.20 -1.74 10.50
C TRP A 33 -3.90 -2.99 9.97
N LEU A 34 -4.40 -2.94 8.75
CA LEU A 34 -4.88 -4.08 7.98
C LEU A 34 -4.14 -4.15 6.65
N TRP A 35 -3.52 -5.29 6.35
CA TRP A 35 -2.92 -5.53 5.03
C TRP A 35 -4.00 -5.65 3.95
N SER A 36 -3.74 -5.10 2.76
CA SER A 36 -4.70 -5.19 1.67
C SER A 36 -4.89 -6.61 1.14
N TRP A 37 -3.87 -7.48 1.22
CA TRP A 37 -4.01 -8.92 0.91
C TRP A 37 -5.02 -9.63 1.83
N ALA A 38 -5.32 -9.05 3.00
CA ALA A 38 -6.29 -9.55 3.96
C ALA A 38 -7.63 -8.79 3.95
N ASN A 39 -7.82 -7.86 3.01
CA ASN A 39 -9.01 -7.01 2.94
C ASN A 39 -9.82 -7.31 1.68
N ASP A 40 -10.79 -8.20 1.82
CA ASP A 40 -11.67 -8.65 0.73
C ASP A 40 -12.63 -7.55 0.22
N SER A 41 -12.73 -6.42 0.92
CA SER A 41 -13.56 -5.29 0.47
C SER A 41 -12.89 -4.45 -0.62
N LEU A 42 -11.57 -4.61 -0.84
CA LEU A 42 -10.84 -3.85 -1.84
C LEU A 42 -11.06 -4.39 -3.26
N PRO A 43 -11.17 -3.51 -4.27
CA PRO A 43 -11.19 -3.94 -5.66
C PRO A 43 -9.94 -4.74 -6.04
N GLN A 44 -10.10 -5.82 -6.79
CA GLN A 44 -8.96 -6.66 -7.20
C GLN A 44 -7.90 -5.89 -7.99
N ALA A 45 -8.32 -4.88 -8.77
CA ALA A 45 -7.42 -4.07 -9.57
C ALA A 45 -6.32 -3.37 -8.75
N VAL A 46 -6.58 -3.06 -7.47
CA VAL A 46 -5.64 -2.29 -6.63
C VAL A 46 -4.75 -3.16 -5.76
N LEU A 47 -4.95 -4.49 -5.78
CA LEU A 47 -4.16 -5.41 -4.97
C LEU A 47 -2.79 -5.69 -5.58
N GLY A 48 -2.63 -5.55 -6.91
CA GLY A 48 -1.35 -5.84 -7.58
C GLY A 48 -0.78 -7.19 -7.13
N ASP A 49 0.50 -7.21 -6.78
CA ASP A 49 1.20 -8.42 -6.31
C ASP A 49 1.32 -8.48 -4.78
N ILE A 50 0.41 -7.85 -4.02
CA ILE A 50 0.53 -7.73 -2.56
C ILE A 50 0.63 -9.07 -1.81
N ALA A 51 0.08 -10.15 -2.37
CA ALA A 51 0.23 -11.50 -1.82
C ALA A 51 1.71 -11.90 -1.68
N GLY A 52 2.58 -11.39 -2.55
CA GLY A 52 4.03 -11.60 -2.47
C GLY A 52 4.67 -11.11 -1.18
N VAL A 53 4.10 -10.10 -0.52
CA VAL A 53 4.56 -9.61 0.80
C VAL A 53 4.31 -10.65 1.89
N ARG A 54 3.13 -11.27 1.87
CA ARG A 54 2.79 -12.37 2.78
C ARG A 54 3.71 -13.55 2.54
N ASP A 55 3.86 -13.98 1.29
CA ASP A 55 4.71 -15.12 0.94
C ASP A 55 6.18 -14.88 1.32
N PHE A 56 6.67 -13.65 1.13
CA PHE A 56 8.00 -13.25 1.58
C PHE A 56 8.13 -13.39 3.11
N GLY A 57 7.11 -12.96 3.85
CA GLY A 57 7.04 -13.12 5.30
C GLY A 57 7.07 -14.58 5.76
N GLU A 58 6.31 -15.44 5.08
CA GLU A 58 6.26 -16.88 5.37
C GLU A 58 7.64 -17.53 5.12
N ARG A 59 8.28 -17.24 3.98
CA ARG A 59 9.59 -17.81 3.63
C ARG A 59 10.72 -17.40 4.57
N HIS A 60 10.69 -16.17 5.11
CA HIS A 60 11.78 -15.62 5.92
C HIS A 60 11.46 -15.57 7.42
N GLY A 61 10.28 -16.04 7.83
CA GLY A 61 9.87 -16.03 9.24
C GLY A 61 9.66 -14.62 9.80
N PHE A 62 8.97 -13.74 9.06
CA PHE A 62 8.59 -12.40 9.51
C PHE A 62 7.09 -12.31 9.85
N PRO A 63 6.68 -12.51 11.11
CA PRO A 63 5.27 -12.59 11.47
C PRO A 63 4.46 -11.32 11.20
N LEU A 64 5.11 -10.15 11.17
CA LEU A 64 4.45 -8.87 10.90
C LEU A 64 3.86 -8.80 9.48
N LEU A 65 4.45 -9.52 8.51
CA LEU A 65 4.02 -9.54 7.11
C LEU A 65 2.95 -10.61 6.85
N VAL A 66 2.83 -11.60 7.75
CA VAL A 66 1.95 -12.77 7.59
C VAL A 66 0.63 -12.60 8.34
N ARG A 67 0.62 -11.88 9.47
CA ARG A 67 -0.63 -11.60 10.19
C ARG A 67 -1.47 -10.59 9.41
N PRO A 68 -2.80 -10.75 9.32
CA PRO A 68 -3.70 -9.82 8.62
C PRO A 68 -3.56 -8.36 9.07
N GLY A 69 -3.30 -8.15 10.35
CA GLY A 69 -3.17 -6.82 10.93
C GLY A 69 -2.38 -6.80 12.23
N PHE A 70 -2.16 -5.59 12.73
CA PHE A 70 -1.45 -5.31 13.98
C PHE A 70 -1.81 -3.91 14.51
N HIS A 71 -1.42 -3.59 15.74
CA HIS A 71 -1.62 -2.24 16.31
C HIS A 71 -0.77 -1.19 15.57
N ALA A 72 -1.41 -0.14 15.07
CA ALA A 72 -0.83 0.82 14.13
C ALA A 72 0.05 1.89 14.81
N GLU A 73 1.13 1.46 15.46
CA GLU A 73 2.20 2.37 15.88
C GLU A 73 3.01 2.86 14.68
N GLN A 74 3.56 4.08 14.78
CA GLN A 74 4.33 4.71 13.69
C GLN A 74 5.45 3.82 13.14
N LYS A 75 6.20 3.16 14.03
CA LYS A 75 7.36 2.33 13.65
C LYS A 75 6.95 1.04 12.90
N PRO A 76 6.06 0.19 13.42
CA PRO A 76 5.55 -0.97 12.68
C PRO A 76 4.92 -0.61 11.33
N VAL A 77 4.15 0.47 11.24
CA VAL A 77 3.55 0.93 9.97
C VAL A 77 4.63 1.34 8.98
N ALA A 78 5.64 2.11 9.42
CA ALA A 78 6.77 2.48 8.56
C ALA A 78 7.54 1.25 8.05
N GLN A 79 7.81 0.28 8.92
CA GLN A 79 8.48 -0.97 8.55
C GLN A 79 7.67 -1.79 7.54
N ALA A 80 6.37 -1.95 7.77
CA ALA A 80 5.46 -2.66 6.87
C ALA A 80 5.47 -2.03 5.47
N LYS A 81 5.34 -0.70 5.39
CA LYS A 81 5.38 0.03 4.11
C LYS A 81 6.72 -0.12 3.39
N THR A 82 7.83 0.02 4.10
CA THR A 82 9.17 -0.06 3.51
C THR A 82 9.46 -1.46 2.97
N VAL A 83 9.16 -2.50 3.76
CA VAL A 83 9.37 -3.88 3.32
C VAL A 83 8.45 -4.23 2.16
N ALA A 84 7.19 -3.78 2.18
CA ALA A 84 6.30 -3.97 1.04
C ALA A 84 6.81 -3.28 -0.22
N ALA A 85 7.35 -2.06 -0.12
CA ALA A 85 7.95 -1.36 -1.25
C ALA A 85 9.12 -2.15 -1.85
N ASP A 86 9.99 -2.70 -1.01
CA ASP A 86 11.13 -3.51 -1.45
C ASP A 86 10.69 -4.81 -2.13
N VAL A 87 9.77 -5.56 -1.49
CA VAL A 87 9.25 -6.83 -2.04
C VAL A 87 8.52 -6.64 -3.37
N LEU A 88 7.83 -5.50 -3.54
CA LEU A 88 7.04 -5.20 -4.74
C LEU A 88 7.84 -4.45 -5.81
N ASP A 89 9.15 -4.24 -5.61
CA ASP A 89 10.01 -3.42 -6.49
C ASP A 89 9.36 -2.06 -6.82
N ALA A 90 8.89 -1.38 -5.77
CA ALA A 90 8.16 -0.13 -5.89
C ALA A 90 9.11 1.06 -6.13
N GLU A 91 8.73 1.96 -7.03
CA GLU A 91 9.47 3.19 -7.33
C GLU A 91 9.19 4.30 -6.30
N GLY A 92 8.14 4.14 -5.50
CA GLY A 92 7.78 5.12 -4.49
C GLY A 92 6.70 4.64 -3.53
N LEU A 93 6.51 5.42 -2.47
CA LEU A 93 5.45 5.23 -1.49
C LEU A 93 4.58 6.49 -1.45
N TRP A 94 3.28 6.29 -1.36
CA TRP A 94 2.31 7.35 -1.13
C TRP A 94 1.33 6.93 -0.03
N PHE A 95 0.69 7.90 0.59
CA PHE A 95 -0.47 7.61 1.42
C PHE A 95 -1.49 8.73 1.30
N GLN A 96 -2.76 8.35 1.40
CA GLN A 96 -3.87 9.27 1.43
C GLN A 96 -4.44 9.24 2.84
N PRO A 97 -4.30 10.35 3.61
CA PRO A 97 -4.97 10.44 4.89
C PRO A 97 -6.49 10.50 4.69
N GLY A 98 -7.23 9.86 5.58
CA GLY A 98 -8.68 9.96 5.66
C GLY A 98 -9.14 10.39 7.05
N ASP A 99 -10.43 10.67 7.19
CA ASP A 99 -11.01 11.05 8.49
C ASP A 99 -11.05 9.86 9.46
N GLU A 100 -11.28 8.65 8.95
CA GLU A 100 -11.33 7.41 9.73
C GLU A 100 -10.24 6.41 9.33
N ILE A 101 -9.89 6.38 8.04
CA ILE A 101 -9.00 5.37 7.47
C ILE A 101 -7.95 6.05 6.59
N ASP A 102 -6.68 5.82 6.90
CA ASP A 102 -5.58 6.14 5.99
C ASP A 102 -5.33 4.97 5.04
N LEU A 103 -5.07 5.26 3.77
CA LEU A 103 -4.66 4.27 2.78
C LEU A 103 -3.19 4.46 2.40
N HIS A 104 -2.44 3.38 2.38
CA HIS A 104 -1.02 3.37 2.02
C HIS A 104 -0.79 2.62 0.71
N PHE A 105 0.05 3.19 -0.16
CA PHE A 105 0.24 2.72 -1.52
C PHE A 105 1.73 2.58 -1.86
N ALA A 106 2.04 1.53 -2.63
CA ALA A 106 3.24 1.45 -3.45
C ALA A 106 2.93 2.06 -4.83
N ILE A 107 3.91 2.76 -5.40
CA ILE A 107 3.83 3.35 -6.74
C ILE A 107 4.77 2.59 -7.68
N HIS A 108 4.30 2.31 -8.88
CA HIS A 108 5.05 1.59 -9.91
C HIS A 108 4.95 2.30 -11.26
N GLY A 109 6.00 2.16 -12.08
CA GLY A 109 6.01 2.55 -13.48
C GLY A 109 5.74 4.03 -13.71
N LEU A 110 6.39 4.91 -12.94
CA LEU A 110 6.23 6.35 -13.10
C LEU A 110 6.78 6.80 -14.45
N ARG A 111 5.92 7.44 -15.24
CA ARG A 111 6.24 7.92 -16.58
C ARG A 111 5.69 9.33 -16.80
N PRO A 112 6.47 10.23 -17.43
CA PRO A 112 5.97 11.50 -17.89
C PRO A 112 4.79 11.32 -18.86
N VAL A 113 3.93 12.34 -18.92
CA VAL A 113 2.86 12.46 -19.94
C VAL A 113 3.41 13.08 -21.21
#